data_AF-A0A183IYD3-F1
#
_entry.id   AF-A0A183IYD3-F1
#
_cell.length_a   1.000
_cell.length_b   1.000
_cell.length_c   1.000
_cell.angle_alpha   90.00
_cell.angle_beta   90.00
_cell.angle_gamma   90.00
#
_symmetry.space_group_name_H-M   'P 1'
#
loop_
_entity.id
_entity.type
_entity.pdbx_description
1 polymer ?
#
loop_
_entity_poly.entity_id
_entity_poly.type
_entity_poly.pdbx_seq_one_letter_code
_entity_poly.pdbx_strand_id
1 'polypeptide(L)'
;MISRNLGAEFGSAVGILFYLANAVACSMYLIGTTEVLLTYVAPSLPQVGNAEQRTAADMINNFRIYGTLILLLVFAFCAMGVRFVQFFAPISLSCVIMSILAIWAGAFAADYERSPRICMLGDRLIKVERANRANLTELCTKNDTGLLWPFYCKVANGTTTCDPYFVNNKVRLVPAIPGFRGDIITIMLMVFSDNAFPAYMSKDEVVPDHKGNPRIEVVQDIATSFFILLAIYFPSVTGIMTGSNMSGDLKDPQRSIPLGTLAAQISTSFVYLSFVIVFGGTIERPLLWDKCHSLTDDVFDFYGSKFLDMVKAWAIA
;
A
#
# COMPACT_ATOMS: atom_id res chain seq x y z
N MET A 1 -30.50 7.70 -18.86
CA MET A 1 -30.22 7.07 -20.18
C MET A 1 -30.62 5.61 -20.21
N ILE A 2 -30.17 4.79 -19.25
CA ILE A 2 -30.45 3.34 -19.17
C ILE A 2 -31.96 3.03 -19.15
N SER A 3 -32.72 3.65 -18.24
CA SER A 3 -34.18 3.44 -18.14
C SER A 3 -34.97 3.82 -19.39
N ARG A 4 -34.44 4.75 -20.21
CA ARG A 4 -35.09 5.19 -21.46
C ARG A 4 -34.86 4.21 -22.62
N ASN A 5 -33.75 3.48 -22.61
CA ASN A 5 -33.37 2.56 -23.68
C ASN A 5 -33.76 1.10 -23.39
N LEU A 6 -33.67 0.68 -22.11
CA LEU A 6 -33.89 -0.70 -21.68
C LEU A 6 -35.22 -0.92 -20.95
N GLY A 7 -35.98 0.15 -20.70
CA GLY A 7 -37.24 0.12 -19.98
C GLY A 7 -37.10 0.42 -18.48
N ALA A 8 -38.23 0.77 -17.85
CA ALA A 8 -38.27 1.20 -16.46
C ALA A 8 -37.90 0.08 -15.49
N GLU A 9 -38.30 -1.16 -15.77
CA GLU A 9 -38.00 -2.33 -14.93
C GLU A 9 -36.48 -2.56 -14.83
N PHE A 10 -35.80 -2.70 -15.98
CA PHE A 10 -34.34 -2.82 -16.05
C PHE A 10 -33.62 -1.59 -15.49
N GLY A 11 -34.12 -0.39 -15.78
CA GLY A 11 -33.55 0.85 -15.25
C GLY A 11 -33.59 0.94 -13.73
N SER A 12 -34.70 0.51 -13.11
CA SER A 12 -34.86 0.52 -11.66
C SER A 12 -33.98 -0.52 -10.97
N ALA A 13 -33.90 -1.75 -11.49
CA ALA A 13 -33.07 -2.82 -10.95
C ALA A 13 -31.57 -2.47 -11.00
N VAL A 14 -31.09 -1.98 -12.16
CA VAL A 14 -29.69 -1.55 -12.33
C VAL A 14 -29.40 -0.31 -11.47
N GLY A 15 -30.36 0.60 -11.33
CA GLY A 15 -30.22 1.79 -10.51
C GLY A 15 -30.02 1.48 -9.02
N ILE A 16 -30.80 0.56 -8.45
CA ILE A 16 -30.67 0.14 -7.04
C ILE A 16 -29.30 -0.53 -6.81
N LEU A 17 -28.88 -1.40 -7.73
CA LEU A 17 -27.57 -2.07 -7.64
C LEU A 17 -26.43 -1.04 -7.66
N PHE A 18 -26.49 -0.07 -8.57
CA PHE A 18 -25.47 0.97 -8.70
C PHE A 18 -25.45 1.92 -7.48
N TYR A 19 -26.62 2.24 -6.92
CA TYR A 19 -26.72 3.02 -5.68
C TYR A 19 -26.03 2.32 -4.51
N LEU A 20 -26.33 1.03 -4.29
CA LEU A 20 -25.69 0.24 -3.23
C LEU A 20 -24.18 0.15 -3.44
N ALA A 21 -23.74 -0.11 -4.67
CA ALA A 21 -22.32 -0.21 -5.00
C ALA A 21 -21.56 1.09 -4.69
N ASN A 22 -22.10 2.24 -5.08
CA ASN A 22 -21.49 3.55 -4.78
C ASN A 22 -21.51 3.87 -3.29
N ALA A 23 -22.55 3.48 -2.55
CA ALA A 23 -22.61 3.65 -1.10
C ALA A 23 -21.51 2.85 -0.39
N VAL A 24 -21.31 1.59 -0.80
CA VAL A 24 -20.22 0.74 -0.26
C VAL A 24 -18.85 1.27 -0.68
N ALA A 25 -18.68 1.73 -1.92
CA ALA A 25 -17.44 2.34 -2.38
C ALA A 25 -17.08 3.61 -1.59
N CYS A 26 -18.06 4.44 -1.24
CA CYS A 26 -17.85 5.60 -0.36
C CYS A 26 -17.28 5.18 1.00
N SER A 27 -17.83 4.12 1.61
CA SER A 27 -17.30 3.56 2.87
C SER A 27 -15.85 3.08 2.71
N MET A 28 -15.54 2.39 1.60
CA MET A 28 -14.16 1.94 1.29
C MET A 28 -13.18 3.11 1.19
N TYR A 29 -13.53 4.21 0.51
CA TYR A 29 -12.67 5.38 0.40
C TYR A 29 -12.46 6.10 1.74
N LEU A 30 -13.49 6.15 2.59
CA LEU A 30 -13.39 6.73 3.94
C LEU A 30 -12.46 5.91 4.83
N ILE A 31 -12.58 4.58 4.81
CA ILE A 31 -11.69 3.70 5.58
C ILE A 31 -10.23 3.85 5.09
N GLY A 32 -9.99 3.85 3.77
CA GLY A 32 -8.65 4.10 3.23
C GLY A 32 -8.09 5.46 3.63
N THR A 33 -8.95 6.49 3.71
CA THR A 33 -8.54 7.82 4.21
C THR A 33 -8.15 7.76 5.69
N THR A 34 -8.89 7.04 6.53
CA THR A 34 -8.53 6.88 7.95
C THR A 34 -7.23 6.12 8.16
N GLU A 35 -6.97 5.11 7.34
CA GLU A 35 -5.73 4.33 7.36
C GLU A 35 -4.53 5.25 7.04
N VAL A 36 -4.62 5.99 5.94
CA VAL A 36 -3.54 6.93 5.56
C VAL A 36 -3.35 8.03 6.62
N LEU A 37 -4.44 8.56 7.18
CA LEU A 37 -4.39 9.60 8.20
C LEU A 37 -3.70 9.14 9.49
N LEU A 38 -4.10 7.98 10.02
CA LEU A 38 -3.61 7.47 11.30
C LEU A 38 -2.21 6.86 11.21
N THR A 39 -1.84 6.33 10.04
CA THR A 39 -0.52 5.72 9.83
C THR A 39 0.51 6.77 9.42
N TYR A 40 0.25 7.53 8.35
CA TYR A 40 1.30 8.31 7.67
C TYR A 40 1.23 9.82 7.95
N VAL A 41 0.04 10.39 8.14
CA VAL A 41 -0.11 11.85 8.25
C VAL A 41 0.00 12.33 9.70
N ALA A 42 -0.70 11.67 10.62
CA ALA A 42 -0.79 12.10 12.01
C ALA A 42 -0.75 10.90 12.98
N PRO A 43 0.40 10.19 13.07
CA PRO A 43 0.56 9.05 13.98
C PRO A 43 0.49 9.41 15.46
N SER A 44 0.58 10.70 15.79
CA SER A 44 0.48 11.28 17.14
C SER A 44 -0.95 11.55 17.61
N LEU A 45 -1.95 11.31 16.76
CA LEU A 45 -3.36 11.48 17.17
C LEU A 45 -3.70 10.55 18.35
N PRO A 46 -4.58 10.98 19.28
CA PRO A 46 -4.97 10.17 20.42
C PRO A 46 -5.65 8.87 19.96
N GLN A 47 -4.95 7.76 20.10
CA GLN A 47 -5.49 6.44 19.78
C GLN A 47 -5.98 5.76 21.05
N VAL A 48 -7.11 5.07 20.96
CA VAL A 48 -7.58 4.17 22.02
C VAL A 48 -6.62 2.99 22.06
N GLY A 49 -5.90 2.83 23.18
CA GLY A 49 -4.92 1.76 23.41
C GLY A 49 -3.61 2.27 24.06
N ASN A 50 -2.88 1.39 24.75
CA ASN A 50 -1.56 1.72 25.31
C ASN A 50 -0.50 1.78 24.19
N ALA A 51 0.35 2.80 24.20
CA ALA A 51 1.35 3.06 23.16
C ALA A 51 2.34 1.90 22.93
N GLU A 52 2.59 1.07 23.94
CA GLU A 52 3.54 -0.06 23.89
C GLU A 52 2.96 -1.35 23.31
N GLN A 53 1.63 -1.50 23.21
CA GLN A 53 1.02 -2.76 22.77
C GLN A 53 -0.28 -2.53 22.01
N ARG A 54 -0.16 -2.00 20.79
CA ARG A 54 -1.29 -1.87 19.86
C ARG A 54 -1.79 -3.25 19.48
N THR A 55 -2.89 -3.69 20.10
CA THR A 55 -3.56 -4.95 19.74
C THR A 55 -4.43 -4.70 18.50
N ALA A 56 -4.62 -5.72 17.64
CA ALA A 56 -5.47 -5.60 16.45
C ALA A 56 -6.89 -5.09 16.75
N ALA A 57 -7.43 -5.42 17.93
CA ALA A 57 -8.74 -4.95 18.40
C ALA A 57 -8.78 -3.43 18.63
N ASP A 58 -7.70 -2.86 19.17
CA ASP A 58 -7.59 -1.42 19.46
C ASP A 58 -7.53 -0.63 18.14
N MET A 59 -6.77 -1.12 17.17
CA MET A 59 -6.68 -0.52 15.83
C MET A 59 -8.03 -0.50 15.11
N ILE A 60 -8.81 -1.58 15.21
CA ILE A 60 -10.16 -1.65 14.63
C ILE A 60 -11.09 -0.61 15.26
N ASN A 61 -11.03 -0.43 16.58
CA ASN A 61 -11.85 0.58 17.26
C ASN A 61 -11.45 2.01 16.85
N ASN A 62 -10.16 2.27 16.67
CA ASN A 62 -9.68 3.54 16.14
C ASN A 62 -10.23 3.82 14.74
N PHE A 63 -10.20 2.85 13.82
CA PHE A 63 -10.78 3.02 12.49
C PHE A 63 -12.29 3.33 12.52
N ARG A 64 -13.03 2.75 13.47
CA ARG A 64 -14.47 3.04 13.63
C ARG A 64 -14.71 4.49 14.06
N ILE A 65 -14.00 4.96 15.08
CA ILE A 65 -14.18 6.31 15.63
C ILE A 65 -13.83 7.35 14.57
N TYR A 66 -12.61 7.28 14.00
CA TYR A 66 -12.17 8.24 13.00
C TYR A 66 -12.98 8.13 11.69
N GLY A 67 -13.37 6.92 11.29
CA GLY A 67 -14.23 6.71 10.12
C GLY A 67 -15.59 7.39 10.26
N THR A 68 -16.23 7.26 11.42
CA THR A 68 -17.51 7.95 11.68
C THR A 68 -17.36 9.47 11.73
N LEU A 69 -16.27 10.00 12.29
CA LEU A 69 -15.99 11.43 12.33
C LEU A 69 -15.81 12.01 10.91
N ILE A 70 -14.99 11.37 10.07
CA ILE A 70 -14.76 11.80 8.70
C ILE A 70 -16.05 11.69 7.88
N LEU A 71 -16.86 10.64 8.08
CA LEU A 71 -18.17 10.50 7.42
C LEU A 71 -19.09 11.68 7.73
N LEU A 72 -19.21 12.09 8.99
CA LEU A 72 -20.05 13.23 9.39
C LEU A 72 -19.56 14.54 8.77
N LEU A 73 -18.25 14.73 8.68
CA LEU A 73 -17.63 15.90 8.06
C LEU A 73 -17.89 15.93 6.54
N VAL A 74 -17.71 14.80 5.85
CA VAL A 74 -18.02 14.69 4.41
C VAL A 74 -19.52 14.92 4.16
N PHE A 75 -20.38 14.37 5.01
CA PHE A 75 -21.81 14.61 4.95
C PHE A 75 -22.15 16.11 5.09
N ALA A 76 -21.53 16.81 6.04
CA ALA A 76 -21.72 18.25 6.20
C ALA A 76 -21.27 19.05 4.96
N PHE A 77 -20.15 18.69 4.33
CA PHE A 77 -19.72 19.32 3.08
C PHE A 77 -20.66 19.05 1.91
N CYS A 78 -21.16 17.82 1.78
CA CYS A 78 -22.17 17.50 0.77
C CYS A 78 -23.47 18.28 0.99
N ALA A 79 -23.88 18.48 2.25
CA ALA A 79 -25.08 19.25 2.61
C ALA A 79 -24.93 20.76 2.32
N MET A 80 -23.72 21.33 2.45
CA MET A 80 -23.46 22.75 2.19
C MET A 80 -23.60 23.11 0.70
N GLY A 81 -23.40 22.16 -0.21
CA GLY A 81 -23.73 22.30 -1.63
C GLY A 81 -22.69 21.70 -2.58
N VAL A 82 -23.18 20.96 -3.59
CA VAL A 82 -22.35 20.21 -4.55
C VAL A 82 -21.52 21.12 -5.47
N ARG A 83 -21.93 22.38 -5.69
CA ARG A 83 -21.18 23.35 -6.51
C ARG A 83 -19.79 23.63 -5.94
N PHE A 84 -19.64 23.61 -4.62
CA PHE A 84 -18.34 23.79 -3.97
C PHE A 84 -17.41 22.61 -4.30
N VAL A 85 -17.93 21.38 -4.28
CA VAL A 85 -17.17 20.16 -4.56
C VAL A 85 -16.63 20.14 -6.00
N GLN A 86 -17.44 20.61 -6.96
CA GLN A 86 -17.05 20.66 -8.37
C GLN A 86 -15.85 21.59 -8.64
N PHE A 87 -15.63 22.61 -7.78
CA PHE A 87 -14.47 23.49 -7.89
C PHE A 87 -13.15 22.77 -7.53
N PHE A 88 -13.17 21.85 -6.55
CA PHE A 88 -11.98 21.09 -6.14
C PHE A 88 -11.70 19.84 -6.98
N ALA A 89 -12.66 19.40 -7.81
CA ALA A 89 -12.50 18.25 -8.68
C ALA A 89 -11.21 18.28 -9.55
N PRO A 90 -10.90 19.37 -10.30
CA PRO A 90 -9.68 19.43 -11.10
C PRO A 90 -8.40 19.40 -10.24
N ILE A 91 -8.42 20.00 -9.05
CA ILE A 91 -7.27 20.00 -8.12
C ILE A 91 -6.96 18.56 -7.68
N SER A 92 -8.00 17.78 -7.35
CA SER A 92 -7.83 16.37 -6.97
C SER A 92 -7.26 15.52 -8.11
N LEU A 93 -7.71 15.75 -9.35
CA LEU A 93 -7.16 15.08 -10.54
C LEU A 93 -5.68 15.43 -10.76
N SER A 94 -5.30 16.70 -10.64
CA SER A 94 -3.90 17.13 -10.75
C SER A 94 -3.02 16.46 -9.71
N CYS A 95 -3.49 16.31 -8.47
CA CYS A 95 -2.77 15.60 -7.42
C CYS A 95 -2.50 14.13 -7.77
N VAL A 96 -3.50 13.43 -8.33
CA VAL A 96 -3.35 12.02 -8.75
C VAL A 96 -2.34 11.89 -9.87
N ILE A 97 -2.39 12.78 -10.87
CA ILE A 97 -1.45 12.76 -11.99
C ILE A 97 -0.01 13.01 -11.51
N MET A 98 0.20 14.00 -10.63
CA MET A 98 1.52 14.26 -10.06
C MET A 98 2.05 13.06 -9.24
N SER A 99 1.17 12.37 -8.51
CA SER A 99 1.54 11.17 -7.74
C SER A 99 1.98 10.03 -8.66
N ILE A 100 1.28 9.81 -9.77
CA ILE A 100 1.65 8.80 -10.77
C ILE A 100 3.02 9.12 -11.39
N LEU A 101 3.26 10.38 -11.75
CA LEU A 101 4.55 10.82 -12.30
C LEU A 101 5.68 10.70 -11.27
N ALA A 102 5.40 10.97 -9.99
CA ALA A 102 6.38 10.82 -8.92
C ALA A 102 6.79 9.35 -8.71
N ILE A 103 5.86 8.40 -8.84
CA ILE A 103 6.17 6.96 -8.80
C ILE A 103 7.14 6.60 -9.93
N TRP A 104 6.86 7.04 -11.15
CA TRP A 104 7.73 6.79 -12.30
C TRP A 104 9.11 7.42 -12.10
N ALA A 105 9.17 8.68 -11.67
CA ALA A 105 10.43 9.37 -11.40
C ALA A 105 11.23 8.67 -10.28
N GLY A 106 10.55 8.25 -9.19
CA GLY A 106 11.16 7.56 -8.06
C GLY A 106 11.75 6.21 -8.45
N ALA A 107 11.07 5.47 -9.33
CA ALA A 107 11.57 4.22 -9.90
C ALA A 107 12.91 4.42 -10.64
N PHE A 108 13.02 5.42 -11.52
CA PHE A 108 14.27 5.70 -12.24
C PHE A 108 15.35 6.37 -11.39
N ALA A 109 14.97 7.05 -10.31
CA ALA A 109 15.89 7.69 -9.37
C ALA A 109 16.40 6.74 -8.28
N ALA A 110 15.79 5.57 -8.12
CA ALA A 110 16.21 4.58 -7.14
C ALA A 110 17.61 4.03 -7.50
N ASP A 111 18.46 3.96 -6.48
CA ASP A 111 19.87 3.63 -6.57
C ASP A 111 20.24 2.65 -5.45
N TYR A 112 21.00 1.61 -5.81
CA TYR A 112 21.36 0.49 -4.94
C TYR A 112 22.04 0.99 -3.65
N GLU A 113 23.00 1.91 -3.76
CA GLU A 113 23.80 2.36 -2.61
C GLU A 113 23.02 3.24 -1.65
N ARG A 114 22.04 4.01 -2.16
CA ARG A 114 21.27 4.99 -1.38
C ARG A 114 19.94 4.44 -0.87
N SER A 115 19.61 3.21 -1.23
CA SER A 115 18.37 2.57 -0.82
C SER A 115 18.37 2.24 0.68
N PRO A 116 17.21 2.34 1.37
CA PRO A 116 17.09 1.87 2.74
C PRO A 116 17.33 0.35 2.79
N ARG A 117 18.03 -0.12 3.82
CA ARG A 117 18.37 -1.54 3.97
C ARG A 117 17.37 -2.23 4.89
N ILE A 118 17.02 -3.47 4.56
CA ILE A 118 16.15 -4.34 5.34
C ILE A 118 16.91 -5.56 5.85
N CYS A 119 16.41 -6.10 6.97
CA CYS A 119 17.01 -7.21 7.68
C CYS A 119 16.33 -8.54 7.31
N MET A 120 17.10 -9.48 6.78
CA MET A 120 16.58 -10.78 6.34
C MET A 120 17.30 -11.91 7.08
N LEU A 121 16.54 -12.87 7.61
CA LEU A 121 17.05 -14.13 8.15
C LEU A 121 16.76 -15.26 7.15
N GLY A 122 17.74 -15.61 6.33
CA GLY A 122 17.50 -16.41 5.14
C GLY A 122 16.46 -15.73 4.24
N ASP A 123 15.28 -16.33 4.12
CA ASP A 123 14.15 -15.82 3.31
C ASP A 123 13.05 -15.14 4.14
N ARG A 124 13.25 -14.97 5.46
CA ARG A 124 12.27 -14.33 6.34
C ARG A 124 12.64 -12.87 6.59
N LEU A 125 11.65 -11.99 6.46
CA LEU A 125 11.79 -10.57 6.75
C LEU A 125 11.55 -10.29 8.24
N ILE A 126 12.48 -9.57 8.87
CA ILE A 126 12.43 -9.22 10.28
C ILE A 126 11.86 -7.81 10.46
N LYS A 127 10.92 -7.66 11.40
CA LYS A 127 10.40 -6.36 11.85
C LYS A 127 11.49 -5.62 12.61
N VAL A 128 11.88 -4.45 12.11
CA VAL A 128 12.80 -3.55 12.80
C VAL A 128 11.95 -2.54 13.56
N GLU A 129 11.93 -2.62 14.89
CA GLU A 129 11.18 -1.68 15.71
C GLU A 129 11.89 -0.32 15.77
N ARG A 130 11.11 0.78 15.75
CA ARG A 130 11.58 2.19 15.72
C ARG A 130 12.58 2.58 16.82
N ALA A 131 12.77 1.76 17.84
CA ALA A 131 13.46 2.13 19.08
C ALA A 131 14.99 2.31 18.97
N ASN A 132 15.67 1.92 17.88
CA ASN A 132 17.12 2.16 17.77
C ASN A 132 17.63 2.30 16.32
N ARG A 133 17.26 3.41 15.68
CA ARG A 133 17.75 3.84 14.36
C ARG A 133 19.28 4.04 14.28
N ALA A 134 19.97 4.18 15.42
CA ALA A 134 21.37 4.57 15.45
C ALA A 134 22.33 3.53 14.85
N ASN A 135 22.05 2.22 14.96
CA ASN A 135 22.94 1.14 14.53
C ASN A 135 22.18 -0.02 13.85
N LEU A 136 21.55 0.22 12.69
CA LEU A 136 20.87 -0.84 11.92
C LEU A 136 21.81 -2.01 11.54
N THR A 137 23.12 -1.73 11.40
CA THR A 137 24.17 -2.73 11.22
C THR A 137 24.39 -3.63 12.43
N GLU A 138 24.11 -3.17 13.65
CA GLU A 138 24.16 -3.99 14.87
C GLU A 138 22.87 -4.78 15.08
N LEU A 139 21.72 -4.26 14.61
CA LEU A 139 20.42 -4.94 14.67
C LEU A 139 20.40 -6.25 13.87
N CYS A 140 21.05 -6.30 12.71
CA CYS A 140 21.07 -7.46 11.81
C CYS A 140 22.25 -8.39 12.04
N THR A 141 22.55 -8.70 13.30
CA THR A 141 23.64 -9.60 13.67
C THR A 141 23.14 -10.79 14.49
N LYS A 142 23.86 -11.91 14.39
CA LYS A 142 23.64 -13.09 15.23
C LYS A 142 24.42 -13.03 16.55
N ASN A 143 24.90 -11.85 16.95
CA ASN A 143 25.69 -11.76 18.16
C ASN A 143 24.82 -12.03 19.39
N ASP A 144 25.39 -12.61 20.43
CA ASP A 144 24.71 -12.88 21.70
C ASP A 144 24.21 -11.60 22.40
N THR A 145 24.89 -10.48 22.18
CA THR A 145 24.47 -9.13 22.62
C THR A 145 23.47 -8.45 21.68
N GLY A 146 23.13 -9.07 20.55
CA GLY A 146 22.28 -8.48 19.52
C GLY A 146 20.79 -8.50 19.89
N LEU A 147 20.02 -7.58 19.31
CA LEU A 147 18.57 -7.47 19.54
C LEU A 147 17.78 -8.70 19.03
N LEU A 148 18.29 -9.39 18.00
CA LEU A 148 17.69 -10.60 17.44
C LEU A 148 17.83 -11.83 18.36
N TRP A 149 18.96 -11.92 19.07
CA TRP A 149 19.32 -13.09 19.87
C TRP A 149 18.29 -13.50 20.94
N PRO A 150 17.78 -12.60 21.80
CA PRO A 150 16.83 -12.99 22.86
C PRO A 150 15.48 -13.51 22.33
N PHE A 151 15.14 -13.22 21.07
CA PHE A 151 13.90 -13.71 20.47
C PHE A 151 14.03 -15.13 19.87
N TYR A 152 15.22 -15.49 19.39
CA TYR A 152 15.46 -16.81 18.75
C TYR A 152 16.22 -17.79 19.66
N CYS A 153 16.94 -17.29 20.66
CA CYS A 153 17.74 -18.09 21.58
C CYS A 153 17.28 -17.88 23.02
N LYS A 154 17.19 -18.98 23.77
CA LYS A 154 16.92 -18.98 25.21
C LYS A 154 18.08 -19.60 25.95
N VAL A 155 18.50 -18.96 27.04
CA VAL A 155 19.52 -19.49 27.94
C VAL A 155 18.80 -20.11 29.14
N ALA A 156 18.91 -21.43 29.28
CA ALA A 156 18.37 -22.17 30.42
C ALA A 156 19.50 -22.98 31.07
N ASN A 157 19.75 -22.76 32.37
CA ASN A 157 20.75 -23.48 33.16
C ASN A 157 22.15 -23.56 32.52
N GLY A 158 22.60 -22.48 31.88
CA GLY A 158 23.90 -22.42 31.20
C GLY A 158 23.97 -23.11 29.84
N THR A 159 22.89 -23.79 29.42
CA THR A 159 22.73 -24.31 28.05
C THR A 159 21.91 -23.35 27.20
N THR A 160 22.46 -22.96 26.05
CA THR A 160 21.76 -22.09 25.08
C THR A 160 21.03 -22.95 24.07
N THR A 161 19.71 -22.85 24.03
CA THR A 161 18.87 -23.49 23.01
C THR A 161 18.36 -22.41 22.05
N CYS A 162 18.72 -22.53 20.78
CA CYS A 162 18.29 -21.61 19.72
C CYS A 162 17.36 -22.30 18.72
N ASP A 163 16.54 -21.51 18.03
CA ASP A 163 15.76 -21.98 16.89
C ASP A 163 16.68 -22.57 15.81
N PRO A 164 16.44 -23.80 15.33
CA PRO A 164 17.26 -24.44 14.29
C PRO A 164 17.34 -23.60 13.01
N TYR A 165 16.28 -22.88 12.65
CA TYR A 165 16.28 -22.02 11.46
C TYR A 165 17.23 -20.83 11.64
N PHE A 166 17.28 -20.25 12.83
CA PHE A 166 18.19 -19.13 13.15
C PHE A 166 19.65 -19.55 13.13
N VAL A 167 19.98 -20.78 13.55
CA VAL A 167 21.35 -21.30 13.51
C VAL A 167 21.78 -21.58 12.07
N ASN A 168 20.94 -22.28 11.30
CA ASN A 168 21.28 -22.76 9.96
C ASN A 168 21.34 -21.65 8.89
N ASN A 169 20.51 -20.61 9.00
CA ASN A 169 20.39 -19.58 7.96
C ASN A 169 21.14 -18.30 8.29
N LYS A 170 21.87 -17.72 7.33
CA LYS A 170 22.63 -16.48 7.55
C LYS A 170 21.69 -15.26 7.62
N VAL A 171 22.08 -14.26 8.42
CA VAL A 171 21.43 -12.94 8.42
C VAL A 171 22.08 -12.10 7.31
N ARG A 172 21.26 -11.45 6.48
CA ARG A 172 21.71 -10.60 5.37
C ARG A 172 21.02 -9.24 5.44
N LEU A 173 21.79 -8.19 5.17
CA LEU A 173 21.31 -6.82 4.97
C LEU A 173 21.18 -6.60 3.47
N VAL A 174 19.95 -6.44 2.99
CA VAL A 174 19.63 -6.32 1.56
C VAL A 174 19.03 -4.93 1.32
N PRO A 175 19.35 -4.24 0.22
CA PRO A 175 18.64 -3.02 -0.16
C PRO A 175 17.15 -3.31 -0.40
N ALA A 176 16.26 -2.52 0.17
CA ALA A 176 14.82 -2.69 0.03
C ALA A 176 14.33 -2.36 -1.41
N ILE A 177 14.99 -1.38 -2.04
CA ILE A 177 14.67 -0.88 -3.38
C ILE A 177 15.99 -0.73 -4.15
N PRO A 178 16.51 -1.81 -4.75
CA PRO A 178 17.77 -1.77 -5.52
C PRO A 178 17.73 -0.82 -6.74
N GLY A 179 16.54 -0.45 -7.23
CA GLY A 179 16.36 0.53 -8.29
C GLY A 179 16.81 0.08 -9.69
N PHE A 180 16.85 1.04 -10.64
CA PHE A 180 17.14 0.77 -12.06
C PHE A 180 18.55 1.21 -12.53
N ARG A 181 19.36 1.85 -11.68
CA ARG A 181 20.59 2.55 -12.09
C ARG A 181 21.87 1.78 -11.67
N GLY A 182 22.53 1.11 -12.63
CA GLY A 182 23.73 0.24 -12.49
C GLY A 182 23.52 -1.13 -13.17
N ASP A 183 24.54 -1.85 -13.70
CA ASP A 183 24.45 -3.09 -14.55
C ASP A 183 23.01 -3.59 -14.87
N ILE A 184 22.40 -2.87 -15.82
CA ILE A 184 21.02 -2.32 -15.80
C ILE A 184 19.90 -3.29 -16.20
N ILE A 185 20.20 -4.53 -16.55
CA ILE A 185 19.16 -5.50 -16.97
C ILE A 185 19.18 -6.73 -16.10
N THR A 186 20.37 -7.18 -15.68
CA THR A 186 20.49 -8.44 -14.94
C THR A 186 19.86 -8.34 -13.56
N ILE A 187 20.05 -7.23 -12.83
CA ILE A 187 19.47 -7.05 -11.49
C ILE A 187 17.95 -6.90 -11.59
N MET A 188 17.45 -6.12 -12.56
CA MET A 188 16.02 -6.00 -12.82
C MET A 188 15.40 -7.36 -13.19
N LEU A 189 16.04 -8.11 -14.09
CA LEU A 189 15.56 -9.42 -14.54
C LEU A 189 15.64 -10.45 -13.42
N MET A 190 16.60 -10.31 -12.50
CA MET A 190 16.72 -11.13 -11.30
C MET A 190 15.61 -10.83 -10.29
N VAL A 191 15.40 -9.57 -9.92
CA VAL A 191 14.32 -9.15 -9.00
C VAL A 191 12.95 -9.48 -9.60
N PHE A 192 12.77 -9.25 -10.90
CA PHE A 192 11.55 -9.63 -11.61
C PHE A 192 11.36 -11.15 -11.66
N SER A 193 12.43 -11.93 -11.86
CA SER A 193 12.39 -13.39 -11.79
C SER A 193 11.95 -13.89 -10.41
N ASP A 194 12.48 -13.29 -9.35
CA ASP A 194 12.12 -13.65 -7.98
C ASP A 194 10.65 -13.30 -7.66
N ASN A 195 10.16 -12.20 -8.23
CA ASN A 195 8.77 -11.74 -8.12
C ASN A 195 7.79 -12.41 -9.10
N ALA A 196 8.27 -13.15 -10.11
CA ALA A 196 7.44 -13.65 -11.21
C ALA A 196 6.41 -14.69 -10.77
N PHE A 197 6.71 -15.44 -9.71
CA PHE A 197 5.88 -16.55 -9.26
C PHE A 197 4.97 -16.14 -8.09
N PRO A 198 3.70 -16.60 -8.09
CA PRO A 198 2.80 -16.35 -6.97
C PRO A 198 3.28 -17.07 -5.72
N ALA A 199 3.17 -16.41 -4.57
CA ALA A 199 3.34 -17.00 -3.24
C ALA A 199 2.10 -16.72 -2.42
N TYR A 200 1.10 -17.59 -2.55
CA TYR A 200 -0.09 -17.53 -1.71
C TYR A 200 0.26 -18.11 -0.34
N MET A 201 -0.17 -17.42 0.71
CA MET A 201 0.15 -17.73 2.10
C MET A 201 -1.11 -17.72 2.95
N SER A 202 -1.15 -18.61 3.94
CA SER A 202 -2.19 -18.63 4.97
C SER A 202 -1.90 -17.59 6.05
N LYS A 203 -2.88 -17.35 6.92
CA LYS A 203 -2.71 -16.47 8.08
C LYS A 203 -1.55 -16.93 8.97
N ASP A 204 -0.76 -15.98 9.46
CA ASP A 204 0.41 -16.14 10.32
C ASP A 204 1.65 -16.80 9.64
N GLU A 205 1.61 -17.00 8.32
CA GLU A 205 2.75 -17.47 7.54
C GLU A 205 3.71 -16.34 7.15
N VAL A 206 5.01 -16.64 7.08
CA VAL A 206 6.08 -15.72 6.63
C VAL A 206 6.55 -16.08 5.23
N VAL A 207 6.60 -17.39 4.95
CA VAL A 207 6.85 -17.98 3.65
C VAL A 207 5.84 -19.12 3.47
N PRO A 208 5.56 -19.56 2.23
CA PRO A 208 4.58 -20.62 1.98
C PRO A 208 4.82 -21.84 2.89
N ASP A 209 3.74 -22.33 3.50
CA ASP A 209 3.70 -23.49 4.41
C ASP A 209 4.48 -23.33 5.73
N HIS A 210 4.99 -22.14 6.06
CA HIS A 210 5.75 -21.91 7.31
C HIS A 210 5.21 -20.73 8.11
N LYS A 211 4.71 -21.05 9.31
CA LYS A 211 4.29 -20.05 10.30
C LYS A 211 5.48 -19.39 10.97
N GLY A 212 5.41 -18.07 11.11
CA GLY A 212 6.43 -17.29 11.79
C GLY A 212 6.02 -16.82 13.17
N ASN A 213 6.96 -16.17 13.84
CA ASN A 213 6.69 -15.49 15.09
C ASN A 213 6.24 -14.04 14.83
N PRO A 214 4.97 -13.68 15.08
CA PRO A 214 4.40 -12.38 14.73
C PRO A 214 5.07 -11.20 15.46
N ARG A 215 5.82 -11.45 16.53
CA ARG A 215 6.50 -10.41 17.30
C ARG A 215 7.76 -9.88 16.63
N ILE A 216 8.43 -10.68 15.81
CA ILE A 216 9.75 -10.37 15.23
C ILE A 216 9.80 -10.55 13.72
N GLU A 217 8.96 -11.42 13.17
CA GLU A 217 8.87 -11.65 11.72
C GLU A 217 7.64 -10.95 11.16
N VAL A 218 7.74 -10.53 9.90
CA VAL A 218 6.60 -10.07 9.11
C VAL A 218 5.77 -11.30 8.73
N VAL A 219 4.54 -11.36 9.25
CA VAL A 219 3.60 -12.45 9.01
C VAL A 219 2.38 -11.95 8.26
N GLN A 220 1.69 -12.84 7.56
CA GLN A 220 0.46 -12.51 6.85
C GLN A 220 -0.74 -12.35 7.79
N ASP A 221 -1.40 -11.21 7.71
CA ASP A 221 -2.58 -10.89 8.53
C ASP A 221 -3.82 -11.70 8.11
N ILE A 222 -3.92 -12.05 6.83
CA ILE A 222 -5.03 -12.78 6.22
C ILE A 222 -4.53 -13.87 5.28
N ALA A 223 -5.32 -14.94 5.13
CA ALA A 223 -5.04 -15.93 4.10
C ALA A 223 -5.27 -15.33 2.71
N THR A 224 -4.35 -15.58 1.79
CA THR A 224 -4.36 -15.02 0.43
C THR A 224 -4.61 -16.12 -0.60
N SER A 225 -5.40 -15.79 -1.62
CA SER A 225 -5.66 -16.65 -2.78
C SER A 225 -5.90 -15.78 -4.01
N PHE A 226 -5.81 -16.36 -5.21
CA PHE A 226 -6.05 -15.62 -6.46
C PHE A 226 -7.38 -14.85 -6.45
N PHE A 227 -8.47 -15.51 -6.04
CA PHE A 227 -9.80 -14.89 -6.02
C PHE A 227 -9.94 -13.79 -4.96
N ILE A 228 -9.27 -13.92 -3.82
CA ILE A 228 -9.25 -12.87 -2.78
C ILE A 228 -8.52 -11.63 -3.32
N LEU A 229 -7.34 -11.80 -3.94
CA LEU A 229 -6.60 -10.69 -4.52
C LEU A 229 -7.34 -10.04 -5.69
N LEU A 230 -8.00 -10.85 -6.53
CA LEU A 230 -8.86 -10.33 -7.60
C LEU A 230 -10.00 -9.49 -7.05
N ALA A 231 -10.67 -9.93 -5.98
CA ALA A 231 -11.74 -9.18 -5.33
C ALA A 231 -11.26 -7.87 -4.69
N ILE A 232 -10.05 -7.84 -4.11
CA ILE A 232 -9.44 -6.61 -3.57
C ILE A 232 -9.05 -5.63 -4.69
N TYR A 233 -8.57 -6.15 -5.83
CA TYR A 233 -8.18 -5.34 -6.98
C TYR A 233 -9.38 -4.81 -7.77
N PHE A 234 -10.49 -5.56 -7.83
CA PHE A 234 -11.64 -5.25 -8.68
C PHE A 234 -12.20 -3.82 -8.55
N PRO A 235 -12.34 -3.23 -7.34
CA PRO A 235 -12.78 -1.84 -7.19
C PRO A 235 -11.95 -0.82 -8.00
N SER A 236 -10.66 -1.09 -8.27
CA SER A 236 -9.77 -0.19 -9.01
C SER A 236 -10.19 0.01 -10.48
N VAL A 237 -10.83 -0.99 -11.10
CA VAL A 237 -11.28 -0.95 -12.51
C VAL A 237 -12.76 -0.62 -12.65
N THR A 238 -13.46 -0.36 -11.53
CA THR A 238 -14.86 0.09 -11.56
C THR A 238 -14.96 1.58 -11.88
N GLY A 239 -16.18 2.11 -11.99
CA GLY A 239 -16.41 3.55 -12.19
C GLY A 239 -16.49 4.01 -13.65
N ILE A 240 -16.52 3.09 -14.62
CA ILE A 240 -16.65 3.41 -16.07
C ILE A 240 -17.88 4.26 -16.40
N MET A 241 -18.91 4.20 -15.55
CA MET A 241 -20.19 4.88 -15.74
C MET A 241 -20.14 6.36 -15.35
N THR A 242 -19.09 6.82 -14.65
CA THR A 242 -18.97 8.20 -14.16
C THR A 242 -19.03 9.23 -15.29
N GLY A 243 -18.45 8.92 -16.45
CA GLY A 243 -18.50 9.80 -17.63
C GLY A 243 -19.90 10.01 -18.19
N SER A 244 -20.81 9.04 -18.02
CA SER A 244 -22.20 9.16 -18.47
C SER A 244 -23.08 10.01 -17.54
N ASN A 245 -22.66 10.24 -16.29
CA ASN A 245 -23.42 11.05 -15.33
C ASN A 245 -23.42 12.54 -15.68
N MET A 246 -22.50 13.00 -16.53
CA MET A 246 -22.42 14.38 -17.05
C MET A 246 -22.88 14.47 -18.51
N SER A 247 -23.67 13.49 -18.99
CA SER A 247 -24.14 13.45 -20.38
C SER A 247 -24.95 14.67 -20.81
N GLY A 248 -25.58 15.37 -19.84
CA GLY A 248 -26.42 16.55 -20.10
C GLY A 248 -25.65 17.83 -20.45
N ASP A 249 -24.38 17.91 -20.05
CA ASP A 249 -23.54 19.11 -20.23
C ASP A 249 -22.61 18.99 -21.46
N LEU A 250 -22.65 17.84 -22.14
CA LEU A 250 -21.83 17.54 -23.30
C LEU A 250 -22.46 18.09 -24.58
N LYS A 251 -21.64 18.75 -25.41
CA LYS A 251 -22.04 19.24 -26.74
C LYS A 251 -22.57 18.11 -27.64
N ASP A 252 -21.86 16.97 -27.67
CA ASP A 252 -22.20 15.79 -28.49
C ASP A 252 -22.09 14.48 -27.68
N PRO A 253 -23.09 14.14 -26.83
CA PRO A 253 -22.99 13.01 -25.91
C PRO A 253 -22.79 11.65 -26.60
N GLN A 254 -23.40 11.44 -27.77
CA GLN A 254 -23.33 10.18 -28.51
C GLN A 254 -21.91 9.83 -28.98
N ARG A 255 -21.06 10.82 -29.22
CA ARG A 255 -19.67 10.63 -29.63
C ARG A 255 -18.70 10.72 -28.44
N SER A 256 -18.93 11.69 -27.54
CA SER A 256 -18.00 11.96 -26.44
C SER A 256 -18.00 10.90 -25.35
N ILE A 257 -19.15 10.28 -25.04
CA ILE A 257 -19.23 9.23 -24.02
C ILE A 257 -18.40 8.00 -24.41
N PRO A 258 -18.61 7.34 -25.58
CA PRO A 258 -17.87 6.13 -25.91
C PRO A 258 -16.37 6.39 -26.08
N LEU A 259 -15.99 7.51 -26.72
CA LEU A 259 -14.59 7.84 -26.93
C LEU A 259 -13.87 8.16 -25.61
N GLY A 260 -14.52 8.93 -24.72
CA GLY A 260 -13.98 9.28 -23.42
C GLY A 260 -13.81 8.07 -22.51
N THR A 261 -14.83 7.21 -22.41
CA THR A 261 -14.76 6.00 -21.58
C THR A 261 -13.69 5.02 -22.07
N LEU A 262 -13.58 4.78 -23.39
CA LEU A 262 -12.55 3.89 -23.93
C LEU A 262 -11.13 4.45 -23.75
N ALA A 263 -10.93 5.75 -24.00
CA ALA A 263 -9.63 6.38 -23.80
C ALA A 263 -9.20 6.32 -22.32
N ALA A 264 -10.13 6.57 -21.39
CA ALA A 264 -9.88 6.44 -19.95
C ALA A 264 -9.57 5.00 -19.52
N GLN A 265 -10.26 4.01 -20.09
CA GLN A 265 -10.00 2.60 -19.79
C GLN A 265 -8.62 2.17 -20.27
N ILE A 266 -8.21 2.59 -21.47
CA ILE A 266 -6.89 2.25 -22.02
C ILE A 266 -5.78 2.93 -21.22
N SER A 267 -5.94 4.22 -20.86
CA SER A 267 -4.93 4.95 -20.10
C SER A 267 -4.74 4.38 -18.69
N THR A 268 -5.83 4.08 -17.98
CA THR A 268 -5.76 3.45 -16.65
C THR A 268 -5.17 2.05 -16.70
N SER A 269 -5.55 1.23 -17.69
CA SER A 269 -4.97 -0.10 -17.90
C SER A 269 -3.47 -0.04 -18.14
N PHE A 270 -3.01 0.94 -18.94
CA PHE A 270 -1.59 1.16 -19.17
C PHE A 270 -0.84 1.56 -17.89
N VAL A 271 -1.40 2.48 -17.09
CA VAL A 271 -0.80 2.88 -15.81
C VAL A 271 -0.68 1.67 -14.87
N TYR A 272 -1.74 0.89 -14.70
CA TYR A 272 -1.71 -0.28 -13.81
C TYR A 272 -0.70 -1.35 -14.27
N LEU A 273 -0.68 -1.69 -15.56
CA LEU A 273 0.29 -2.65 -16.10
C LEU A 273 1.73 -2.14 -15.96
N SER A 274 1.96 -0.84 -16.15
CA SER A 274 3.29 -0.25 -15.95
C SER A 274 3.75 -0.36 -14.49
N PHE A 275 2.85 -0.14 -13.53
CA PHE A 275 3.17 -0.23 -12.10
C PHE A 275 3.50 -1.66 -11.67
N VAL A 276 2.80 -2.67 -12.21
CA VAL A 276 3.12 -4.08 -11.92
C VAL A 276 4.56 -4.41 -12.34
N ILE A 277 4.98 -3.95 -13.52
CA ILE A 277 6.35 -4.17 -14.01
C ILE A 277 7.35 -3.39 -13.17
N VAL A 278 7.06 -2.12 -12.86
CA VAL A 278 7.95 -1.26 -12.10
C VAL A 278 8.15 -1.79 -10.68
N PHE A 279 7.09 -2.11 -9.94
CA PHE A 279 7.21 -2.64 -8.58
C PHE A 279 7.86 -4.03 -8.57
N GLY A 280 7.47 -4.91 -9.49
CA GLY A 280 8.06 -6.25 -9.61
C GLY A 280 9.55 -6.23 -10.01
N GLY A 281 10.03 -5.17 -10.67
CA GLY A 281 11.43 -5.02 -11.07
C GLY A 281 12.30 -4.16 -10.15
N THR A 282 11.71 -3.44 -9.18
CA THR A 282 12.46 -2.48 -8.33
C THR A 282 12.41 -2.79 -6.85
N ILE A 283 11.44 -3.58 -6.38
CA ILE A 283 11.21 -3.83 -4.96
C ILE A 283 11.48 -5.31 -4.65
N GLU A 284 12.22 -5.55 -3.57
CA GLU A 284 12.48 -6.90 -3.07
C GLU A 284 11.19 -7.60 -2.63
N ARG A 285 11.06 -8.88 -3.00
CA ARG A 285 9.85 -9.68 -2.78
C ARG A 285 9.31 -9.68 -1.34
N PRO A 286 10.14 -9.84 -0.30
CA PRO A 286 9.65 -9.87 1.08
C PRO A 286 9.03 -8.54 1.52
N LEU A 287 9.48 -7.42 0.94
CA LEU A 287 8.93 -6.09 1.23
C LEU A 287 7.55 -5.90 0.58
N LEU A 288 7.34 -6.46 -0.62
CA LEU A 288 6.04 -6.41 -1.30
C LEU A 288 4.94 -7.15 -0.55
N TRP A 289 5.31 -8.14 0.27
CA TRP A 289 4.37 -8.91 1.09
C TRP A 289 3.98 -8.22 2.39
N ASP A 290 4.75 -7.21 2.80
CA ASP A 290 4.49 -6.51 4.06
C ASP A 290 3.41 -5.46 3.86
N LYS A 291 2.21 -5.75 4.36
CA LYS A 291 1.17 -4.73 4.54
C LYS A 291 1.47 -3.86 5.77
N CYS A 292 2.25 -4.37 6.73
CA CYS A 292 2.34 -3.84 8.07
C CYS A 292 3.35 -2.69 8.15
N HIS A 293 2.87 -1.57 8.70
CA HIS A 293 3.52 -0.27 8.88
C HIS A 293 4.97 -0.25 9.43
N SER A 294 5.48 -1.36 9.97
CA SER A 294 6.76 -1.37 10.68
C SER A 294 7.99 -1.05 9.84
N LEU A 295 8.01 -1.45 8.56
CA LEU A 295 9.18 -1.25 7.67
C LEU A 295 8.90 -0.25 6.55
N THR A 296 7.63 -0.07 6.16
CA THR A 296 7.19 0.90 5.16
C THR A 296 7.25 2.34 5.66
N ASP A 297 7.08 2.57 6.97
CA ASP A 297 7.27 3.89 7.58
C ASP A 297 8.72 4.38 7.41
N ASP A 298 9.71 3.49 7.51
CA ASP A 298 11.14 3.83 7.33
C ASP A 298 11.47 4.18 5.87
N VAL A 299 10.85 3.48 4.93
CA VAL A 299 10.98 3.77 3.48
C VAL A 299 10.26 5.08 3.15
N PHE A 300 9.06 5.30 3.69
CA PHE A 300 8.27 6.50 3.46
C PHE A 300 8.90 7.74 4.09
N ASP A 301 9.47 7.68 5.29
CA ASP A 301 10.20 8.81 5.89
C ASP A 301 11.42 9.19 5.04
N PHE A 302 12.16 8.19 4.52
CA PHE A 302 13.36 8.43 3.69
C PHE A 302 13.04 9.04 2.33
N TYR A 303 12.01 8.53 1.63
CA TYR A 303 11.61 9.05 0.32
C TYR A 303 10.72 10.29 0.45
N GLY A 304 9.90 10.38 1.49
CA GLY A 304 9.05 11.53 1.82
C GLY A 304 9.86 12.75 2.21
N SER A 305 10.92 12.60 3.03
CA SER A 305 11.84 13.71 3.33
C SER A 305 12.53 14.21 2.05
N LYS A 306 12.97 13.30 1.18
CA LYS A 306 13.58 13.65 -0.12
C LYS A 306 12.60 14.26 -1.11
N PHE A 307 11.35 13.82 -1.13
CA PHE A 307 10.30 14.43 -1.93
C PHE A 307 10.01 15.86 -1.43
N LEU A 308 9.92 16.07 -0.12
CA LEU A 308 9.83 17.40 0.48
C LEU A 308 11.06 18.27 0.15
N ASP A 309 12.26 17.71 0.16
CA ASP A 309 13.48 18.43 -0.23
C ASP A 309 13.52 18.74 -1.73
N MET A 310 13.03 17.84 -2.58
CA MET A 310 12.87 18.06 -4.01
C MET A 310 11.81 19.13 -4.32
N VAL A 311 10.69 19.12 -3.60
CA VAL A 311 9.63 20.15 -3.70
C VAL A 311 10.13 21.50 -3.18
N LYS A 312 10.90 21.53 -2.09
CA LYS A 312 11.56 22.76 -1.61
C LYS A 312 12.58 23.28 -2.61
N ALA A 313 13.37 22.40 -3.24
CA ALA A 313 14.31 22.77 -4.29
C ALA A 313 13.61 23.33 -5.54
N TRP A 314 12.40 22.84 -5.84
CA TRP A 314 11.59 23.31 -6.97
C TRP A 314 10.83 24.61 -6.66
N ALA A 315 10.48 24.87 -5.39
CA ALA A 315 9.82 26.11 -4.97
C ALA A 315 10.78 27.31 -4.80
N ILE A 316 12.09 27.09 -4.90
CA ILE A 316 13.14 28.12 -4.79
C ILE A 316 13.73 28.49 -6.17
N ALA A 317 13.32 27.80 -7.24
CA ALA A 317 13.66 28.12 -8.64
C ALA A 317 12.49 28.82 -9.35
#